data_AF-A0A820IXM8-F1
#
_entry.id   AF-A0A820IXM8-F1
#
_cell.length_a   1.000
_cell.length_b   1.000
_cell.length_c   1.000
_cell.angle_alpha   90.00
_cell.angle_beta   90.00
_cell.angle_gamma   90.00
#
_symmetry.space_group_name_H-M   'P 1'
#
loop_
_entity.id
_entity.type
_entity.pdbx_description
1 polymer ?
#
loop_
_entity_poly.entity_id
_entity_poly.type
_entity_poly.pdbx_seq_one_letter_code
_entity_poly.pdbx_strand_id
1 'polypeptide(L)' 'MTEDHQSIAGTLLVTPNAVMFDPDVLDPLVKEHGIDKYGLIIRMNLLAGIALYDDLAIYEHKATSR' A
#
# COMPACT_ATOMS: atom_id res chain seq x y z
N MET A 1 16.56 -12.88 8.50
CA MET A 1 16.31 -12.78 7.05
C MET A 1 15.56 -11.49 6.88
N THR A 2 16.12 -10.53 6.15
CA THR A 2 15.42 -9.28 5.84
C THR A 2 14.16 -9.67 5.09
N GLU A 3 12.99 -9.40 5.66
CA GLU A 3 11.78 -9.36 4.85
C GLU A 3 12.02 -8.20 3.88
N ASP A 4 12.34 -8.52 2.63
CA ASP A 4 12.46 -7.52 1.58
C ASP A 4 11.09 -6.87 1.47
N HIS A 5 10.97 -5.66 2.00
CA HIS A 5 9.79 -4.81 1.89
C HIS A 5 9.66 -4.35 0.44
N GLN A 6 9.29 -5.28 -0.45
CA GLN A 6 9.13 -4.99 -1.87
C GLN A 6 7.84 -4.21 -2.07
N SER A 7 8.00 -3.01 -2.64
CA SER A 7 6.88 -2.20 -3.12
C SER A 7 6.28 -2.83 -4.36
N ILE A 8 4.96 -2.71 -4.50
CA ILE A 8 4.19 -3.20 -5.65
C ILE A 8 3.70 -1.98 -6.41
N ALA A 9 3.96 -1.96 -7.73
CA ALA A 9 3.45 -0.90 -8.58
C ALA A 9 1.93 -1.04 -8.80
N GLY A 10 1.23 0.08 -8.98
CA GLY A 10 -0.21 0.05 -9.21
C GLY A 10 -0.83 1.44 -9.24
N THR A 11 -2.16 1.47 -9.30
CA THR A 11 -2.94 2.70 -9.33
C THR A 11 -3.67 2.88 -8.00
N LEU A 12 -3.48 4.03 -7.36
CA LEU A 12 -4.27 4.44 -6.20
C LEU A 12 -5.44 5.32 -6.66
N LEU A 13 -6.67 4.82 -6.54
CA LEU A 13 -7.89 5.60 -6.75
C LEU A 13 -8.39 6.16 -5.43
N VAL A 14 -8.67 7.45 -5.41
CA VAL A 14 -9.29 8.12 -4.26
C VAL A 14 -10.62 8.71 -4.69
N THR A 15 -11.67 8.36 -3.96
CA THR A 15 -13.01 8.91 -4.10
C THR A 15 -13.50 9.42 -2.75
N PRO A 16 -14.56 10.24 -2.68
CA PRO A 16 -15.12 10.67 -1.39
C PRO A 16 -15.54 9.51 -0.47
N ASN A 17 -15.83 8.33 -1.03
CA ASN A 17 -16.36 7.20 -0.29
C ASN A 17 -15.29 6.15 0.05
N ALA A 18 -14.22 6.04 -0.74
CA ALA A 18 -13.21 5.01 -0.57
C ALA A 18 -11.84 5.40 -1.16
N VAL A 19 -10.80 4.83 -0.57
CA VAL A 19 -9.46 4.70 -1.15
C VAL A 19 -9.32 3.27 -1.66
N MET A 20 -8.84 3.12 -2.89
CA MET A 20 -8.71 1.86 -3.58
C MET A 20 -7.30 1.75 -4.18
N PHE A 21 -6.67 0.59 -4.07
CA PHE A 21 -5.41 0.29 -4.76
C PHE A 21 -5.64 -0.89 -5.70
N ASP A 22 -5.36 -0.66 -6.98
CA ASP A 22 -5.40 -1.65 -8.06
C ASP A 22 -3.96 -1.98 -8.49
N PRO A 23 -3.42 -3.17 -8.16
CA PRO A 23 -2.04 -3.51 -8.45
C PRO A 23 -1.80 -3.74 -9.95
N ASP A 24 -0.59 -3.42 -10.43
CA ASP A 24 -0.21 -3.66 -11.82
C ASP A 24 -0.05 -5.17 -12.09
N VAL A 25 -0.80 -5.70 -13.05
CA VAL A 25 -0.74 -7.10 -13.48
C VAL A 25 0.62 -7.51 -14.04
N LEU A 26 1.46 -6.55 -14.42
CA LEU A 26 2.81 -6.78 -14.90
C LEU A 26 3.85 -6.89 -13.79
N ASP A 27 3.52 -6.49 -12.55
CA ASP A 27 4.43 -6.57 -11.41
C ASP A 27 4.82 -8.05 -11.13
N PRO A 28 6.10 -8.35 -10.89
CA PRO A 28 6.57 -9.72 -10.66
C PRO A 28 5.83 -10.43 -9.52
N LEU A 29 5.57 -9.74 -8.40
CA LEU A 29 4.91 -10.33 -7.24
C LEU A 29 3.44 -10.62 -7.52
N VAL A 30 2.79 -9.75 -8.28
CA VAL A 30 1.40 -9.93 -8.70
C VAL A 30 1.27 -11.12 -9.66
N LYS A 31 2.22 -11.28 -10.59
CA LYS A 31 2.27 -12.46 -11.49
C LYS A 31 2.46 -13.77 -10.72
N GLU A 32 3.29 -13.77 -9.70
CA GLU A 32 3.60 -14.96 -8.92
C GLU A 32 2.46 -15.35 -7.97
N HIS A 33 1.86 -14.39 -7.28
CA HIS A 33 0.93 -14.66 -6.16
C HIS A 33 -0.53 -14.32 -6.47
N GLY A 34 -0.82 -13.76 -7.64
CA GLY A 34 -2.16 -13.35 -8.05
C GLY A 34 -2.54 -11.95 -7.58
N ILE A 35 -3.41 -11.31 -8.36
CA ILE A 35 -3.86 -9.93 -8.16
C ILE A 35 -4.67 -9.73 -6.87
N ASP A 36 -5.47 -10.73 -6.51
CA ASP A 36 -6.40 -10.68 -5.37
C ASP A 36 -5.68 -10.48 -4.03
N LYS A 37 -4.40 -10.84 -3.94
CA LYS A 37 -3.59 -10.70 -2.73
C LYS A 37 -3.19 -9.25 -2.44
N TYR A 38 -3.16 -8.41 -3.46
CA TYR A 38 -2.57 -7.07 -3.38
C TYR A 38 -3.58 -5.95 -3.64
N GLY A 39 -4.79 -6.26 -4.09
CA GLY A 39 -5.88 -5.30 -4.19
C GLY A 39 -6.35 -4.81 -2.80
N LEU A 40 -6.64 -3.51 -2.69
CA LEU A 40 -7.11 -2.90 -1.44
C LEU A 40 -8.32 -2.01 -1.70
N ILE A 41 -9.33 -2.09 -0.82
CA ILE A 41 -10.44 -1.14 -0.78
C ILE A 41 -10.69 -0.78 0.68
N ILE A 42 -10.54 0.50 1.03
CA ILE A 42 -10.83 1.03 2.36
C ILE A 42 -11.88 2.12 2.23
N ARG A 43 -12.98 2.00 2.98
CA ARG A 43 -14.00 3.06 3.03
C ARG A 43 -13.51 4.22 3.88
N MET A 44 -13.76 5.45 3.41
CA MET A 44 -13.28 6.68 4.07
C MET A 44 -13.79 6.80 5.51
N ASN A 45 -14.97 6.26 5.82
CA ASN A 45 -15.54 6.28 7.16
C ASN A 45 -14.84 5.35 8.17
N LEU A 46 -13.96 4.47 7.70
CA LEU A 46 -13.15 3.57 8.54
C LEU A 46 -11.71 4.06 8.70
N LEU A 47 -11.31 5.13 8.01
CA LEU A 47 -9.98 5.71 8.14
C LEU A 47 -9.86 6.48 9.45
N ALA A 48 -8.93 6.09 10.30
CA ALA A 48 -8.65 6.77 11.57
C ALA A 48 -7.74 8.00 11.40
N GLY A 49 -6.92 8.04 10.34
CA GLY A 49 -6.00 9.14 10.08
C GLY A 49 -5.12 8.89 8.86
N ILE A 50 -4.48 9.95 8.38
CA ILE A 50 -3.53 9.95 7.26
C ILE A 50 -2.29 10.70 7.71
N ALA A 51 -1.11 10.17 7.37
CA ALA A 51 0.15 10.87 7.53
C ALA A 51 0.88 10.87 6.19
N LEU A 52 1.48 12.01 5.85
CA LEU A 52 2.29 12.19 4.64
C LEU A 52 3.76 12.24 5.04
N TYR A 53 4.60 11.58 4.26
CA TYR A 53 6.03 11.52 4.44
C TYR A 53 6.70 11.78 3.10
N ASP A 54 7.73 12.61 3.10
CA ASP A 54 8.50 12.92 1.89
C ASP A 54 9.47 11.78 1.52
N ASP A 55 9.83 10.93 2.49
CA ASP A 55 10.73 9.79 2.31
C ASP A 55 10.25 8.58 3.14
N LEU A 56 10.29 7.40 2.50
CA LEU A 56 9.92 6.13 3.10
C LEU A 56 10.84 5.75 4.28
N ALA A 57 12.12 6.12 4.23
CA ALA A 57 13.07 5.87 5.32
C ALA A 57 12.65 6.54 6.64
N ILE A 58 11.94 7.68 6.56
CA ILE A 58 11.42 8.40 7.72
C ILE A 58 10.24 7.64 8.35
N TYR A 59 9.43 6.96 7.54
CA TYR A 59 8.31 6.16 8.01
C TYR A 59 8.77 4.93 8.80
N GLU A 60 9.74 4.18 8.26
CA GLU A 60 10.24 2.95 8.90
C GLU A 60 10.81 3.22 10.29
N HIS A 61 11.59 4.30 10.44
CA HIS A 61 12.16 4.68 11.73
C HIS A 61 11.09 4.99 12.80
N LYS A 62 9.95 5.56 12.40
CA LYS A 62 8.82 5.84 13.30
C LYS A 62 7.99 4.61 13.62
N ALA A 63 7.81 3.69 12.67
CA ALA A 63 7.05 2.47 12.87
C ALA A 63 7.75 1.50 13.83
N THR A 64 9.08 1.40 13.79
CA THR A 64 9.88 0.54 14.70
C THR A 64 10.08 1.15 16.09
N SER A 65 9.80 2.45 16.26
CA SER A 65 9.96 3.16 17.54
C SER A 65 8.68 3.19 18.40
N ARG A 66 7.65 2.42 18.02
CA ARG A 66 6.38 2.28 18.77
C ARG A 66 6.26 0.90 19.40
#